data_AF-A0A3D4IST0-F1
#
_entry.id   AF-A0A3D4IST0-F1
#
_cell.length_a   1.000
_cell.length_b   1.000
_cell.length_c   1.000
_cell.angle_alpha   90.00
_cell.angle_beta   90.00
_cell.angle_gamma   90.00
#
_symmetry.space_group_name_H-M   'P 1'
#
loop_
_entity.id
_entity.type
_entity.pdbx_description
1 polymer ?
#
loop_
_entity_poly.entity_id
_entity_poly.type
_entity_poly.pdbx_seq_one_letter_code
_entity_poly.pdbx_strand_id
1 'polypeptide(L)'
;MMNIIFRSLIMATLLSCANGNTKSDMQIEEPKTKAISPKDEENIIEPQSELDTLKGSIRARTDGMIGNVSMTIRYYSPAVRGRVIWGGLVAYDNVWVTGAHKATSIEFDHDIKIGKTVVPAGKYAFFTIPSKDQWMIILNKNWNQHLVDDYAQEEDVVRINVVPETQVTHQERLRYVIEPETEKAGEIVIYWEKLEVSVPFEILNQQ
;
A
#
# COMPACT_ATOMS: atom_id res chain seq x y z
N MET A 1 -57.91 -13.16 -28.78
CA MET A 1 -58.25 -14.43 -29.44
C MET A 1 -57.63 -15.56 -28.62
N MET A 2 -58.51 -16.40 -28.11
CA MET A 2 -58.26 -17.57 -27.28
C MET A 2 -58.10 -18.79 -28.19
N ASN A 3 -57.20 -19.73 -27.88
CA ASN A 3 -57.52 -21.16 -27.98
C ASN A 3 -56.51 -22.06 -27.26
N ILE A 4 -57.06 -22.68 -26.23
CA ILE A 4 -56.64 -23.89 -25.51
C ILE A 4 -56.93 -25.10 -26.43
N ILE A 5 -56.22 -26.23 -26.29
CA ILE A 5 -56.81 -27.59 -26.22
C ILE A 5 -55.77 -28.63 -25.79
N PHE A 6 -56.21 -29.41 -24.80
CA PHE A 6 -55.64 -30.56 -24.11
C PHE A 6 -55.77 -31.89 -24.89
N ARG A 7 -54.99 -32.91 -24.48
CA ARG A 7 -55.34 -34.35 -24.21
C ARG A 7 -54.13 -35.25 -24.57
N SER A 8 -53.38 -35.81 -23.61
CA SER A 8 -53.66 -36.98 -22.74
C SER A 8 -53.80 -38.30 -23.51
N LEU A 9 -53.05 -39.36 -23.10
CA LEU A 9 -53.56 -40.64 -22.54
C LEU A 9 -52.70 -41.93 -22.85
N ILE A 10 -52.22 -42.64 -21.78
CA ILE A 10 -52.13 -44.14 -21.55
C ILE A 10 -51.08 -44.97 -22.34
N MET A 11 -50.40 -46.06 -21.88
CA MET A 11 -50.35 -46.97 -20.70
C MET A 11 -49.03 -47.82 -20.73
N ALA A 12 -48.62 -48.38 -19.56
CA ALA A 12 -48.07 -49.75 -19.28
C ALA A 12 -46.87 -50.34 -20.09
N THR A 13 -45.92 -51.13 -19.56
CA THR A 13 -45.81 -51.97 -18.35
C THR A 13 -44.36 -52.51 -18.17
N LEU A 14 -43.90 -52.53 -16.91
CA LEU A 14 -43.18 -53.58 -16.14
C LEU A 14 -41.79 -54.19 -16.47
N LEU A 15 -41.05 -54.35 -15.35
CA LEU A 15 -40.10 -55.40 -14.91
C LEU A 15 -38.67 -55.47 -15.50
N SER A 16 -37.65 -55.20 -14.67
CA SER A 16 -36.78 -56.25 -14.07
C SER A 16 -35.53 -55.66 -13.37
N CYS A 17 -35.07 -56.35 -12.34
CA CYS A 17 -34.02 -55.98 -11.38
C CYS A 17 -32.60 -56.11 -11.95
N ALA A 18 -31.67 -55.26 -11.50
CA ALA A 18 -30.25 -55.65 -11.41
C ALA A 18 -29.50 -54.87 -10.32
N ASN A 19 -28.96 -55.68 -9.42
CA ASN A 19 -28.06 -55.46 -8.30
C ASN A 19 -26.72 -54.82 -8.71
N GLY A 20 -26.11 -53.97 -7.87
CA GLY A 20 -24.72 -53.55 -8.08
C GLY A 20 -24.22 -52.41 -7.18
N ASN A 21 -23.58 -52.79 -6.06
CA ASN A 21 -22.56 -52.07 -5.29
C ASN A 21 -22.53 -50.53 -5.29
N THR A 22 -22.83 -49.99 -4.11
CA THR A 22 -22.34 -48.70 -3.61
C THR A 22 -20.83 -48.62 -3.73
N LYS A 23 -20.34 -47.78 -4.65
CA LYS A 23 -19.01 -47.17 -4.57
C LYS A 23 -19.20 -45.72 -4.17
N SER A 24 -18.53 -45.34 -3.09
CA SER A 24 -18.37 -43.96 -2.65
C SER A 24 -17.57 -43.20 -3.71
N ASP A 25 -18.21 -42.30 -4.44
CA ASP A 25 -17.49 -41.29 -5.21
C ASP A 25 -16.86 -40.30 -4.23
N MET A 26 -15.54 -40.38 -4.12
CA MET A 26 -14.69 -39.31 -3.61
C MET A 26 -14.86 -38.11 -4.54
N GLN A 27 -15.70 -37.16 -4.14
CA GLN A 27 -15.58 -35.80 -4.65
C GLN A 27 -14.30 -35.22 -4.03
N ILE A 28 -13.28 -35.06 -4.86
CA ILE A 28 -12.18 -34.15 -4.58
C ILE A 28 -12.83 -32.76 -4.59
N GLU A 29 -13.14 -32.22 -3.41
CA GLU A 29 -13.42 -30.79 -3.29
C GLU A 29 -12.16 -30.05 -3.73
N GLU A 30 -12.22 -29.39 -4.89
CA GLU A 30 -11.25 -28.36 -5.22
C GLU A 30 -11.19 -27.37 -4.06
N PRO A 31 -9.98 -26.97 -3.60
CA PRO A 31 -9.87 -25.97 -2.56
C PRO A 31 -10.56 -24.71 -3.06
N LYS A 32 -11.61 -24.28 -2.34
CA LYS A 32 -12.32 -23.02 -2.61
C LYS A 32 -11.34 -21.87 -2.46
N THR A 33 -10.66 -21.51 -3.55
CA THR A 33 -9.92 -20.26 -3.69
C THR A 33 -10.93 -19.15 -3.49
N LYS A 34 -10.86 -18.52 -2.32
CA LYS A 34 -11.63 -17.31 -2.00
C LYS A 34 -11.29 -16.28 -3.07
N ALA A 35 -12.27 -15.95 -3.93
CA ALA A 35 -12.10 -14.94 -4.97
C ALA A 35 -11.64 -13.63 -4.30
N ILE A 36 -10.41 -13.23 -4.57
CA ILE A 36 -9.85 -11.95 -4.14
C ILE A 36 -10.61 -10.88 -4.92
N SER A 37 -11.21 -9.93 -4.21
CA SER A 37 -11.84 -8.77 -4.83
C SER A 37 -10.74 -7.91 -5.48
N PRO A 38 -10.96 -7.27 -6.64
CA PRO A 38 -10.01 -6.32 -7.26
C PRO A 38 -9.58 -5.13 -6.36
N LYS A 39 -10.07 -5.04 -5.13
CA LYS A 39 -9.73 -4.03 -4.12
C LYS A 39 -8.52 -4.36 -3.25
N ASP A 40 -8.01 -5.59 -3.31
CA ASP A 40 -6.96 -6.09 -2.40
C ASP A 40 -5.57 -6.26 -3.05
N GLU A 41 -5.43 -6.01 -4.36
CA GLU A 41 -4.11 -5.94 -5.00
C GLU A 41 -3.45 -4.58 -4.72
N GLU A 42 -2.34 -4.61 -3.99
CA GLU A 42 -1.53 -3.42 -3.76
C GLU A 42 -0.55 -3.24 -4.92
N ASN A 43 -0.58 -2.06 -5.54
CA ASN A 43 0.18 -1.77 -6.75
C ASN A 43 1.63 -1.39 -6.43
N ILE A 44 2.58 -1.79 -7.29
CA ILE A 44 3.92 -1.19 -7.31
C ILE A 44 3.88 0.00 -8.27
N ILE A 45 4.25 1.19 -7.78
CA ILE A 45 4.25 2.41 -8.60
C ILE A 45 5.60 2.53 -9.28
N GLU A 46 5.67 2.41 -10.60
CA GLU A 46 6.92 2.59 -11.36
C GLU A 46 7.27 4.07 -11.64
N PRO A 47 8.54 4.39 -11.99
CA PRO A 47 8.90 5.72 -12.46
C PRO A 47 8.07 6.08 -13.69
N GLN A 48 7.42 7.24 -13.67
CA GLN A 48 6.51 7.65 -14.73
C GLN A 48 6.37 9.17 -14.78
N SER A 49 6.52 9.75 -15.96
CA SER A 49 6.36 11.19 -16.20
C SER A 49 5.08 11.54 -16.95
N GLU A 50 4.45 10.55 -17.59
CA GLU A 50 3.26 10.76 -18.40
C GLU A 50 2.05 11.03 -17.51
N LEU A 51 1.12 11.84 -18.04
CA LEU A 51 -0.12 12.19 -17.34
C LEU A 51 -0.96 10.95 -17.02
N ASP A 52 -1.42 10.84 -15.78
CA ASP A 52 -2.28 9.73 -15.34
C ASP A 52 -3.78 10.10 -15.41
N THR A 53 -4.55 9.27 -16.11
CA THR A 53 -6.00 9.45 -16.33
C THR A 53 -6.89 8.66 -15.37
N LEU A 54 -6.33 7.73 -14.58
CA LEU A 54 -7.06 7.01 -13.56
C LEU A 54 -7.65 7.99 -12.56
N LYS A 55 -8.81 7.69 -11.97
CA LYS A 55 -9.42 8.56 -10.95
C LYS A 55 -8.97 8.15 -9.54
N GLY A 56 -8.87 9.14 -8.65
CA GLY A 56 -8.52 8.91 -7.25
C GLY A 56 -7.06 8.51 -7.01
N SER A 57 -6.74 8.17 -5.77
CA SER A 57 -5.43 7.65 -5.38
C SER A 57 -5.49 6.13 -5.31
N ILE A 58 -4.53 5.44 -5.95
CA ILE A 58 -4.48 3.97 -5.95
C ILE A 58 -3.75 3.48 -4.71
N ARG A 59 -4.19 2.34 -4.18
CA ARG A 59 -3.49 1.67 -3.09
C ARG A 59 -2.21 1.03 -3.62
N ALA A 60 -1.10 1.29 -2.96
CA ALA A 60 0.23 0.91 -3.39
C ALA A 60 1.07 0.35 -2.24
N ARG A 61 2.09 -0.40 -2.61
CA ARG A 61 3.07 -1.03 -1.74
C ARG A 61 4.47 -0.87 -2.32
N THR A 62 5.46 -0.81 -1.46
CA THR A 62 6.84 -1.11 -1.82
C THR A 62 7.46 -1.95 -0.71
N ASP A 63 8.35 -2.85 -1.11
CA ASP A 63 9.09 -3.73 -0.22
C ASP A 63 10.58 -3.56 -0.48
N GLY A 64 11.36 -3.62 0.58
CA GLY A 64 12.82 -3.54 0.51
C GLY A 64 13.46 -4.39 1.58
N MET A 65 14.66 -4.86 1.30
CA MET A 65 15.48 -5.58 2.27
C MET A 65 16.88 -4.97 2.26
N ILE A 66 17.31 -4.45 3.40
CA ILE A 66 18.67 -3.93 3.60
C ILE A 66 19.31 -4.81 4.67
N GLY A 67 20.45 -5.45 4.35
CA GLY A 67 21.04 -6.45 5.25
C GLY A 67 20.04 -7.55 5.63
N ASN A 68 19.75 -7.69 6.91
CA ASN A 68 18.75 -8.62 7.47
C ASN A 68 17.40 -7.95 7.82
N VAL A 69 17.22 -6.68 7.51
CA VAL A 69 16.00 -5.92 7.84
C VAL A 69 15.08 -5.91 6.65
N SER A 70 13.88 -6.46 6.83
CA SER A 70 12.79 -6.39 5.87
C SER A 70 11.93 -5.17 6.18
N MET A 71 11.57 -4.41 5.16
CA MET A 71 10.77 -3.21 5.27
C MET A 71 9.65 -3.20 4.23
N THR A 72 8.46 -2.81 4.67
CA THR A 72 7.27 -2.62 3.84
C THR A 72 6.78 -1.19 4.03
N ILE A 73 6.43 -0.52 2.94
CA ILE A 73 5.65 0.73 2.97
C ILE A 73 4.35 0.52 2.20
N ARG A 74 3.22 0.84 2.84
CA ARG A 74 1.88 0.82 2.22
C ARG A 74 1.28 2.21 2.26
N TYR A 75 0.79 2.67 1.11
CA TYR A 75 0.35 4.04 0.93
C TYR A 75 -0.77 4.11 -0.11
N TYR A 76 -1.46 5.25 -0.16
CA TYR A 76 -2.27 5.59 -1.32
C TYR A 76 -1.49 6.61 -2.14
N SER A 77 -1.25 6.29 -3.40
CA SER A 77 -0.49 7.10 -4.34
C SER A 77 -1.42 8.11 -5.03
N PRO A 78 -1.43 9.41 -4.70
CA PRO A 78 -2.06 10.44 -5.52
C PRO A 78 -1.26 10.73 -6.80
N ALA A 79 -1.94 11.14 -7.87
CA ALA A 79 -1.32 11.60 -9.13
C ALA A 79 -1.28 13.13 -9.19
N VAL A 80 -0.33 13.76 -9.89
CA VAL A 80 -0.24 15.22 -10.00
C VAL A 80 -1.40 15.80 -10.79
N ARG A 81 -1.67 15.26 -11.98
CA ARG A 81 -2.74 15.66 -12.90
C ARG A 81 -2.76 17.15 -13.23
N GLY A 82 -1.58 17.73 -13.45
CA GLY A 82 -1.41 19.15 -13.76
C GLY A 82 -1.80 20.11 -12.63
N ARG A 83 -2.00 19.61 -11.40
CA ARG A 83 -2.32 20.44 -10.23
C ARG A 83 -1.04 21.01 -9.61
N VAL A 84 -1.17 22.13 -8.91
CA VAL A 84 -0.13 22.64 -8.03
C VAL A 84 -0.09 21.76 -6.77
N ILE A 85 0.99 21.00 -6.60
CA ILE A 85 1.13 20.07 -5.48
C ILE A 85 1.59 20.82 -4.23
N TRP A 86 2.79 21.37 -4.24
CA TRP A 86 3.40 21.99 -3.08
C TRP A 86 2.88 23.42 -2.85
N GLY A 87 2.37 23.69 -1.65
CA GLY A 87 1.65 24.94 -1.34
C GLY A 87 0.25 25.03 -1.95
N GLY A 88 -0.19 24.00 -2.67
CA GLY A 88 -1.52 23.87 -3.25
C GLY A 88 -2.27 22.69 -2.64
N LEU A 89 -2.22 21.54 -3.30
CA LEU A 89 -2.82 20.29 -2.80
C LEU A 89 -2.24 19.86 -1.45
N VAL A 90 -0.93 20.00 -1.27
CA VAL A 90 -0.19 19.74 -0.04
C VAL A 90 0.19 21.09 0.55
N ALA A 91 -0.47 21.49 1.63
CA ALA A 91 -0.16 22.72 2.33
C ALA A 91 1.21 22.63 3.00
N TYR A 92 1.99 23.71 2.90
CA TYR A 92 3.22 23.83 3.67
C TYR A 92 2.92 24.04 5.15
N ASP A 93 3.89 23.67 5.99
CA ASP A 93 3.92 23.87 7.44
C ASP A 93 2.75 23.20 8.18
N ASN A 94 2.13 22.21 7.55
CA ASN A 94 1.06 21.37 8.11
C ASN A 94 1.46 19.90 8.04
N VAL A 95 1.00 19.12 9.02
CA VAL A 95 1.17 17.66 9.00
C VAL A 95 0.40 17.08 7.82
N TRP A 96 1.06 16.18 7.09
CA TRP A 96 0.51 15.47 5.94
C TRP A 96 0.77 13.98 6.09
N VAL A 97 -0.23 13.18 5.71
CA VAL A 97 -0.18 11.70 5.68
C VAL A 97 0.84 11.12 4.71
N THR A 98 1.55 11.97 3.96
CA THR A 98 2.52 11.60 2.93
C THR A 98 1.94 10.58 1.95
N GLY A 99 0.73 10.86 1.50
CA GLY A 99 -0.16 9.95 0.79
C GLY A 99 -1.55 10.56 0.64
N ALA A 100 -2.57 9.72 0.56
CA ALA A 100 -3.97 10.12 0.51
C ALA A 100 -4.86 9.14 1.28
N HIS A 101 -6.09 9.55 1.64
CA HIS A 101 -7.14 8.74 2.28
C HIS A 101 -6.84 8.14 3.67
N LYS A 102 -5.62 7.65 3.92
CA LYS A 102 -5.13 7.11 5.19
C LYS A 102 -3.66 7.47 5.36
N ALA A 103 -3.18 7.45 6.60
CA ALA A 103 -1.75 7.57 6.87
C ALA A 103 -0.96 6.51 6.09
N THR A 104 0.13 6.92 5.43
CA THR A 104 1.11 5.98 4.91
C THR A 104 1.69 5.18 6.07
N SER A 105 1.73 3.85 5.96
CA SER A 105 2.28 2.99 7.00
C SER A 105 3.62 2.44 6.56
N ILE A 106 4.61 2.51 7.44
CA ILE A 106 5.90 1.85 7.30
C ILE A 106 6.03 0.77 8.37
N GLU A 107 6.54 -0.39 7.98
CA GLU A 107 6.71 -1.56 8.85
C GLU A 107 8.09 -2.15 8.60
N PHE A 108 8.80 -2.47 9.68
CA PHE A 108 10.10 -3.13 9.61
C PHE A 108 10.28 -4.08 10.79
N ASP A 109 11.03 -5.15 10.57
CA ASP A 109 11.10 -6.31 11.48
C ASP A 109 12.27 -6.28 12.47
N HIS A 110 13.18 -5.32 12.35
CA HIS A 110 14.31 -5.12 13.26
C HIS A 110 14.44 -3.65 13.63
N ASP A 111 15.03 -3.38 14.79
CA ASP A 111 15.34 -2.02 15.22
C ASP A 111 16.24 -1.33 14.19
N ILE A 112 15.84 -0.13 13.76
CA ILE A 112 16.62 0.73 12.87
C ILE A 112 16.95 2.03 13.59
N LYS A 113 17.94 2.76 13.09
CA LYS A 113 18.27 4.10 13.58
C LYS A 113 18.00 5.12 12.49
N ILE A 114 17.15 6.10 12.82
CA ILE A 114 16.83 7.23 11.94
C ILE A 114 17.37 8.49 12.58
N GLY A 115 18.31 9.15 11.90
CA GLY A 115 19.08 10.26 12.47
C GLY A 115 19.81 9.84 13.75
N LYS A 116 19.37 10.36 14.91
CA LYS A 116 19.97 10.04 16.22
C LYS A 116 19.12 9.08 17.07
N THR A 117 17.98 8.65 16.57
CA THR A 117 16.99 7.90 17.34
C THR A 117 16.96 6.45 16.90
N VAL A 118 17.05 5.54 17.86
CA VAL A 118 16.75 4.12 17.63
C VAL A 118 15.24 3.93 17.64
N VAL A 119 14.69 3.39 16.57
CA VAL A 119 13.27 3.09 16.40
C VAL A 119 13.09 1.58 16.48
N PRO A 120 12.36 1.06 17.48
CA PRO A 120 12.14 -0.37 17.62
C PRO A 120 11.40 -0.97 16.42
N ALA A 121 11.66 -2.24 16.14
CA ALA A 121 10.89 -3.01 15.18
C ALA A 121 9.37 -2.84 15.40
N GLY A 122 8.63 -2.70 14.30
CA GLY A 122 7.19 -2.48 14.39
C GLY A 122 6.65 -1.72 13.19
N LYS A 123 5.44 -1.20 13.38
CA LYS A 123 4.65 -0.52 12.36
C LYS A 123 4.25 0.87 12.82
N TYR A 124 4.49 1.85 11.95
CA TYR A 124 4.36 3.27 12.24
C TYR A 124 3.61 3.99 11.12
N ALA A 125 2.92 5.07 11.44
CA ALA A 125 2.50 6.05 10.43
C ALA A 125 3.71 6.90 10.03
N PHE A 126 3.81 7.15 8.73
CA PHE A 126 4.80 8.01 8.12
C PHE A 126 4.14 9.35 7.75
N PHE A 127 4.39 10.36 8.56
CA PHE A 127 3.92 11.72 8.32
C PHE A 127 5.07 12.62 7.89
N THR A 128 4.72 13.72 7.24
CA THR A 128 5.65 14.79 6.91
C THR A 128 5.05 16.14 7.25
N ILE A 129 5.90 17.11 7.54
CA ILE A 129 5.55 18.54 7.49
C ILE A 129 6.38 19.15 6.37
N PRO A 130 5.82 19.26 5.16
CA PRO A 130 6.49 19.91 4.04
C PRO A 130 6.70 21.39 4.31
N SER A 131 7.87 21.92 3.95
CA SER A 131 8.11 23.36 3.88
C SER A 131 8.85 23.68 2.58
N LYS A 132 9.17 24.96 2.36
CA LYS A 132 9.89 25.40 1.16
C LYS A 132 11.34 24.94 1.11
N ASP A 133 12.01 24.95 2.27
CA ASP A 133 13.46 24.71 2.35
C ASP A 133 13.79 23.36 2.98
N GLN A 134 13.05 22.97 4.02
CA GLN A 134 13.35 21.79 4.82
C GLN A 134 12.05 21.10 5.23
N TRP A 135 12.01 19.78 5.10
CA TRP A 135 10.86 18.98 5.50
C TRP A 135 11.14 18.32 6.83
N MET A 136 10.10 18.21 7.65
CA MET A 136 10.14 17.35 8.82
C MET A 136 9.54 15.99 8.47
N ILE A 137 10.30 14.93 8.69
CA ILE A 137 9.84 13.54 8.61
C ILE A 137 9.46 13.08 10.00
N ILE A 138 8.34 12.39 10.10
CA ILE A 138 7.76 11.95 11.36
C ILE A 138 7.38 10.47 11.26
N LEU A 139 7.85 9.68 12.22
CA LEU A 139 7.27 8.37 12.51
C LEU A 139 6.39 8.47 13.74
N ASN A 140 5.16 7.98 13.65
CA ASN A 140 4.15 8.05 14.70
C ASN A 140 3.59 6.65 15.03
N LYS A 141 3.35 6.34 16.31
CA LYS A 141 2.91 4.99 16.75
C LYS A 141 1.54 4.59 16.23
N ASN A 142 0.62 5.53 16.08
CA ASN A 142 -0.71 5.24 15.57
C ASN A 142 -0.67 5.15 14.04
N TRP A 143 -0.37 3.97 13.52
CA TRP A 143 -0.23 3.74 12.07
C TRP A 143 -1.57 3.67 11.31
N ASN A 144 -2.70 3.48 12.01
CA ASN A 144 -3.99 3.16 11.39
C ASN A 144 -4.95 4.37 11.40
N GLN A 145 -4.49 5.52 10.94
CA GLN A 145 -5.26 6.76 10.96
C GLN A 145 -5.99 7.03 9.63
N HIS A 146 -7.18 7.64 9.72
CA HIS A 146 -7.83 8.28 8.57
C HIS A 146 -7.32 9.70 8.47
N LEU A 147 -6.60 10.00 7.38
CA LEU A 147 -5.94 11.29 7.20
C LEU A 147 -5.10 11.67 8.44
N VAL A 148 -5.13 12.96 8.83
CA VAL A 148 -4.41 13.50 9.99
C VAL A 148 -5.33 13.73 11.19
N ASP A 149 -6.57 13.21 11.13
CA ASP A 149 -7.64 13.55 12.09
C ASP A 149 -7.30 13.10 13.52
N ASP A 150 -6.64 11.95 13.65
CA ASP A 150 -6.21 11.36 14.92
C ASP A 150 -4.72 11.61 15.23
N TYR A 151 -4.08 12.54 14.52
CA TYR A 151 -2.66 12.82 14.73
C TYR A 151 -2.41 13.46 16.09
N ALA A 152 -1.61 12.81 16.92
CA ALA A 152 -1.13 13.32 18.20
C ALA A 152 0.41 13.32 18.20
N GLN A 153 1.01 14.50 18.40
CA GLN A 153 2.45 14.68 18.38
C GLN A 153 3.15 13.90 19.51
N GLU A 154 2.45 13.62 20.61
CA GLU A 154 2.93 12.82 21.74
C GLU A 154 3.19 11.35 21.36
N GLU A 155 2.60 10.90 20.24
CA GLU A 155 2.81 9.56 19.68
C GLU A 155 3.96 9.50 18.66
N ASP A 156 4.62 10.63 18.38
CA ASP A 156 5.79 10.66 17.50
C ASP A 156 6.98 9.94 18.15
N VAL A 157 7.57 8.97 17.44
CA VAL A 157 8.80 8.27 17.87
C VAL A 157 10.05 8.90 17.29
N VAL A 158 9.94 9.53 16.12
CA VAL A 158 11.03 10.17 15.41
C VAL A 158 10.52 11.44 14.77
N ARG A 159 11.32 12.51 14.87
CA ARG A 159 11.20 13.73 14.08
C ARG A 159 12.59 14.09 13.58
N ILE A 160 12.81 14.05 12.27
CA ILE A 160 14.07 14.48 11.67
C ILE A 160 13.81 15.45 10.55
N ASN A 161 14.77 16.32 10.30
CA ASN A 161 14.68 17.23 9.18
C ASN A 161 15.49 16.72 8.00
N VAL A 162 14.93 16.84 6.81
CA VAL A 162 15.56 16.48 5.53
C VAL A 162 15.36 17.61 4.53
N VAL A 163 16.23 17.70 3.52
CA VAL A 163 16.12 18.72 2.47
C VAL A 163 15.56 18.04 1.22
N PRO A 164 14.40 18.49 0.69
CA PRO A 164 13.89 17.96 -0.57
C PRO A 164 14.79 18.40 -1.72
N GLU A 165 15.04 17.50 -2.66
CA GLU A 165 15.81 17.78 -3.87
C GLU A 165 14.87 17.97 -5.07
N THR A 166 15.20 18.93 -5.93
CA THR A 166 14.46 19.13 -7.18
C THR A 166 15.04 18.26 -8.27
N GLN A 167 14.19 17.39 -8.81
CA GLN A 167 14.52 16.51 -9.92
C GLN A 167 14.18 17.16 -11.27
N VAL A 168 14.97 16.80 -12.28
CA VAL A 168 14.72 17.19 -13.68
C VAL A 168 13.48 16.47 -14.21
N THR A 169 13.35 15.20 -13.86
CA THR A 169 12.26 14.32 -14.30
C THR A 169 11.05 14.50 -13.40
N HIS A 170 9.88 14.64 -14.01
CA HIS A 170 8.59 14.64 -13.32
C HIS A 170 8.18 13.21 -12.96
N GLN A 171 7.70 13.01 -11.74
CA GLN A 171 7.06 11.79 -11.26
C GLN A 171 5.56 12.03 -11.07
N GLU A 172 4.73 11.48 -11.95
CA GLU A 172 3.30 11.75 -11.97
C GLU A 172 2.57 11.21 -10.75
N ARG A 173 2.91 10.01 -10.28
CA ARG A 173 2.29 9.38 -9.11
C ARG A 173 3.25 9.35 -7.94
N LEU A 174 2.80 9.71 -6.75
CA LEU A 174 3.58 9.54 -5.52
C LEU A 174 4.11 8.11 -5.47
N ARG A 175 5.43 7.97 -5.37
CA ARG A 175 6.15 6.71 -5.37
C ARG A 175 7.08 6.66 -4.17
N TYR A 176 7.12 5.50 -3.53
CA TYR A 176 8.10 5.18 -2.50
C TYR A 176 9.06 4.10 -3.01
N VAL A 177 10.33 4.24 -2.67
CA VAL A 177 11.37 3.24 -2.91
C VAL A 177 12.16 3.06 -1.61
N ILE A 178 12.69 1.85 -1.40
CA ILE A 178 13.64 1.55 -0.33
C ILE A 178 14.93 1.16 -1.03
N GLU A 179 15.97 1.97 -0.87
CA GLU A 179 17.22 1.81 -1.61
C GLU A 179 18.38 1.47 -0.67
N PRO A 180 19.20 0.45 -0.97
CA PRO A 180 20.42 0.19 -0.22
C PRO A 180 21.48 1.24 -0.54
N GLU A 181 22.08 1.83 0.48
CA GLU A 181 23.31 2.61 0.35
C GLU A 181 24.54 1.73 0.64
N THR A 182 24.44 0.91 1.69
CA THR A 182 25.43 -0.09 2.08
C THR A 182 24.73 -1.34 2.63
N GLU A 183 25.48 -2.35 3.09
CA GLU A 183 24.90 -3.50 3.81
C GLU A 183 24.26 -3.12 5.16
N LYS A 184 24.55 -1.92 5.69
CA LYS A 184 24.13 -1.46 7.02
C LYS A 184 23.38 -0.14 7.02
N ALA A 185 23.11 0.42 5.84
CA ALA A 185 22.41 1.68 5.69
C ALA A 185 21.62 1.68 4.38
N GLY A 186 20.49 2.35 4.40
CA GLY A 186 19.67 2.57 3.23
C GLY A 186 18.83 3.81 3.41
N GLU A 187 18.05 4.12 2.38
CA GLU A 187 17.17 5.28 2.37
C GLU A 187 15.75 4.87 1.99
N ILE A 188 14.78 5.53 2.62
CA ILE A 188 13.41 5.57 2.11
C ILE A 188 13.32 6.81 1.23
N VAL A 189 13.05 6.61 -0.06
CA VAL A 189 13.02 7.69 -1.04
C VAL A 189 11.60 7.91 -1.52
N ILE A 190 11.17 9.17 -1.49
CA ILE A 190 9.85 9.62 -1.90
C ILE A 190 9.99 10.44 -3.17
N TYR A 191 9.31 10.02 -4.24
CA TYR A 191 9.26 10.76 -5.49
C TYR A 191 7.84 11.22 -5.77
N TRP A 192 7.64 12.52 -5.97
CA TRP A 192 6.37 13.03 -6.47
C TRP A 192 6.51 14.41 -7.09
N GLU A 193 5.86 14.62 -8.23
CA GLU A 193 6.06 15.80 -9.05
C GLU A 193 7.56 15.93 -9.36
N LYS A 194 8.20 17.05 -9.06
CA LYS A 194 9.63 17.27 -9.27
C LYS A 194 10.43 17.18 -7.97
N LEU A 195 9.84 16.70 -6.89
CA LEU A 195 10.57 16.56 -5.63
C LEU A 195 10.95 15.10 -5.38
N GLU A 196 12.17 14.96 -4.89
CA GLU A 196 12.70 13.77 -4.25
C GLU A 196 12.99 14.08 -2.78
N VAL A 197 12.64 13.16 -1.89
CA VAL A 197 12.91 13.28 -0.47
C VAL A 197 13.49 11.98 0.04
N SER A 198 14.76 12.02 0.45
CA SER A 198 15.46 10.88 1.03
C SER A 198 15.45 10.90 2.55
N VAL A 199 15.14 9.76 3.15
CA VAL A 199 15.13 9.55 4.59
C VAL A 199 16.11 8.43 4.92
N PRO A 200 17.35 8.78 5.31
CA PRO A 200 18.37 7.78 5.61
C PRO A 200 18.08 7.06 6.93
N PHE A 201 18.41 5.77 6.95
CA PHE A 201 18.36 4.93 8.14
C PHE A 201 19.56 3.98 8.18
N GLU A 202 19.97 3.64 9.41
CA GLU A 202 21.03 2.68 9.69
C GLU A 202 20.44 1.41 10.32
N ILE A 203 21.02 0.27 10.01
CA ILE A 203 20.72 -1.01 10.67
C ILE A 203 21.65 -1.14 11.87
N LEU A 204 21.06 -1.46 13.02
CA LEU A 204 21.82 -1.79 14.21
C LEU A 204 22.22 -3.27 14.13
N ASN A 205 23.50 -3.57 14.30
CA ASN A 205 23.95 -4.97 14.37
C ASN A 205 23.20 -5.66 15.51
N GLN A 206 22.34 -6.63 15.20
CA GLN A 206 21.81 -7.53 16.20
C GLN A 206 22.83 -8.67 16.37
N GLN A 207 23.43 -8.75 17.57
CA GLN A 207 24.36 -9.83 17.95
C GLN A 207 23.62 -11.14 18.16
#